data_AF-A0A812KUD8-F1
#
_entry.id   AF-A0A812KUD8-F1
#
_cell.length_a   1.000
_cell.length_b   1.000
_cell.length_c   1.000
_cell.angle_alpha   90.00
_cell.angle_beta   90.00
_cell.angle_gamma   90.00
#
_symmetry.space_group_name_H-M   'P 1'
#
loop_
_entity.id
_entity.type
_entity.pdbx_description
1 polymer ?
#
loop_
_entity_poly.entity_id
_entity_poly.type
_entity_poly.pdbx_seq_one_letter_code
_entity_poly.pdbx_strand_id
1 'polypeptide(L)'
;MVGAFSKPSKPHGSRCRWLTSKRCPPTSASSAVGTTLGLIYLLDQISKMFGSQLFLGEEFLTAITFVDFKDAESRYPFLKAALWACQLHSPKHHDSISRLLSKTDVEKLKTAAVKQTVKNAEQLLKMSWDILEKPGWLNEKKGVGLIARFMIRVALFVCNKSGKGREPHVYETLADVHAAFSQELEAVKKGHDPAKAPGAGSSSSAVGSPAKRIKDNSSAAAIALRQHSWLKVGGRYSRKDCTDIHVFEAMTDHVARFRVVDPWGQEKEVEVLHADLKGMKATEKMPPTILDQGLVATLGLSSFKGLYSEVSHALYEHYQQPFGLKPKSLSVGWVAQNELDESWLHYSSDNKIYAAKNIKKGGLKLYPVGFLVRSQSDERDKGKAIVKHSDSGFKFVVQPPRVELEAGKSCLVPYFWVQPSAGESNMEHGETAIAGKSIVVPFLKNKAKLVAGEQLLFERLPAGANPGKGAKRKA
;
A
#
# COMPACT_ATOMS: atom_id res chain seq x y z
N MET A 1 49.95 55.22 -11.15
CA MET A 1 49.06 55.81 -12.18
C MET A 1 49.73 55.57 -13.53
N VAL A 2 49.22 54.85 -14.53
CA VAL A 2 47.97 54.13 -14.79
C VAL A 2 48.39 52.96 -15.71
N GLY A 3 48.04 51.73 -15.37
CA GLY A 3 48.22 50.57 -16.24
C GLY A 3 47.00 50.44 -17.18
N ALA A 4 47.24 50.42 -18.49
CA ALA A 4 46.20 50.24 -19.49
C ALA A 4 46.06 48.76 -19.86
N PHE A 5 44.95 48.16 -19.42
CA PHE A 5 44.50 46.82 -19.81
C PHE A 5 43.87 46.86 -21.21
N SER A 6 44.42 46.08 -22.15
CA SER A 6 43.78 45.76 -23.42
C SER A 6 42.87 44.54 -23.25
N LYS A 7 41.60 44.65 -23.64
CA LYS A 7 40.62 43.54 -23.68
C LYS A 7 40.59 42.93 -25.09
N PRO A 8 40.70 41.60 -25.24
CA PRO A 8 40.26 40.91 -26.44
C PRO A 8 38.82 40.36 -26.28
N SER A 9 38.16 40.32 -27.42
CA SER A 9 36.81 39.84 -27.72
C SER A 9 36.45 38.45 -27.16
N LYS A 10 35.23 38.32 -26.64
CA LYS A 10 34.59 37.04 -26.29
C LYS A 10 34.20 36.26 -27.56
N PRO A 11 34.48 34.94 -27.65
CA PRO A 11 33.79 34.07 -28.59
C PRO A 11 32.62 33.32 -27.93
N HIS A 12 31.67 33.00 -28.80
CA HIS A 12 30.40 32.31 -28.57
C HIS A 12 30.50 30.93 -27.91
N GLY A 13 29.54 30.69 -27.00
CA GLY A 13 28.58 29.59 -27.12
C GLY A 13 29.14 28.17 -27.20
N SER A 14 29.25 27.54 -26.03
CA SER A 14 29.55 26.13 -25.80
C SER A 14 28.60 25.21 -26.60
N ARG A 15 29.13 24.51 -27.60
CA ARG A 15 28.47 23.40 -28.29
C ARG A 15 28.64 22.12 -27.47
N CYS A 16 27.55 21.56 -26.94
CA CYS A 16 27.56 20.19 -26.42
C CYS A 16 27.51 19.19 -27.58
N ARG A 17 28.67 18.62 -27.91
CA ARG A 17 28.84 17.49 -28.82
C ARG A 17 28.96 16.23 -27.95
N TRP A 18 27.93 15.40 -27.88
CA TRP A 18 28.01 14.07 -27.26
C TRP A 18 27.43 13.03 -28.21
N LEU A 19 28.31 12.28 -28.86
CA LEU A 19 28.14 10.89 -29.30
C LEU A 19 29.42 10.44 -30.03
N THR A 20 30.48 10.13 -29.29
CA THR A 20 31.51 9.18 -29.74
C THR A 20 32.14 8.46 -28.54
N SER A 21 31.79 7.17 -28.41
CA SER A 21 32.60 6.05 -27.92
C SER A 21 33.67 6.30 -26.85
N LYS A 22 33.44 5.78 -25.63
CA LYS A 22 34.47 5.05 -24.86
C LYS A 22 33.83 3.84 -24.14
N ARG A 23 34.50 2.70 -24.27
CA ARG A 23 34.15 1.38 -23.68
C ARG A 23 34.33 1.41 -22.15
N CYS A 24 33.43 0.73 -21.44
CA CYS A 24 33.61 0.27 -20.06
C CYS A 24 33.25 -1.24 -19.97
N PRO A 25 33.82 -1.98 -19.01
CA PRO A 25 33.92 -3.46 -19.04
C PRO A 25 32.64 -4.17 -18.58
N PRO A 26 32.50 -5.50 -18.81
CA PRO A 26 31.26 -6.21 -18.56
C PRO A 26 31.14 -6.55 -17.07
N THR A 27 30.15 -5.97 -16.40
CA THR A 27 29.63 -6.49 -15.14
C THR A 27 28.19 -6.93 -15.34
N SER A 28 27.94 -8.17 -14.96
CA SER A 28 26.69 -8.90 -15.06
C SER A 28 25.58 -8.23 -14.24
N ALA A 29 24.70 -7.49 -14.92
CA ALA A 29 23.40 -7.09 -14.38
C ALA A 29 22.33 -7.23 -15.48
N SER A 30 21.42 -8.16 -15.22
CA SER A 30 20.45 -8.73 -16.14
C SER A 30 19.22 -7.82 -16.36
N SER A 31 18.84 -7.68 -17.64
CA SER A 31 17.47 -7.58 -18.18
C SER A 31 16.62 -6.29 -18.23
N ALA A 32 17.04 -5.12 -17.73
CA ALA A 32 16.13 -3.95 -17.69
C ALA A 32 16.24 -2.91 -18.84
N VAL A 33 17.14 -3.06 -19.82
CA VAL A 33 17.49 -1.95 -20.76
C VAL A 33 16.96 -2.15 -22.20
N GLY A 34 16.33 -3.28 -22.52
CA GLY A 34 16.05 -3.68 -23.91
C GLY A 34 14.81 -3.06 -24.60
N THR A 35 13.84 -2.53 -23.84
CA THR A 35 12.47 -2.28 -24.37
C THR A 35 12.28 -0.90 -24.99
N THR A 36 13.12 0.09 -24.66
CA THR A 36 13.01 1.48 -25.14
C THR A 36 13.46 1.64 -26.60
N LEU A 37 14.15 0.64 -27.16
CA LEU A 37 14.87 0.78 -28.43
C LEU A 37 13.97 0.73 -29.68
N GLY A 38 12.80 0.07 -29.64
CA GLY A 38 11.93 -0.08 -30.82
C GLY A 38 11.24 1.21 -31.27
N LEU A 39 10.65 1.96 -30.33
CA LEU A 39 10.06 3.27 -30.62
C LEU A 39 11.13 4.32 -30.92
N ILE A 40 12.28 4.27 -30.23
CA ILE A 40 13.40 5.17 -30.53
C ILE A 40 13.95 4.89 -31.94
N TYR A 41 14.07 3.63 -32.33
CA TYR A 41 14.47 3.25 -33.69
C TYR A 41 13.46 3.75 -34.72
N LEU A 42 12.15 3.58 -34.47
CA LEU A 42 11.11 4.14 -35.31
C LEU A 42 11.27 5.67 -35.45
N LEU A 43 11.46 6.39 -34.35
CA LEU A 43 11.62 7.85 -34.37
C LEU A 43 12.88 8.29 -35.13
N ASP A 44 13.98 7.53 -35.01
CA ASP A 44 15.19 7.73 -35.80
C ASP A 44 14.91 7.54 -37.30
N GLN A 45 14.22 6.45 -37.69
CA GLN A 45 13.80 6.24 -39.07
C GLN A 45 12.86 7.35 -39.58
N ILE A 46 11.89 7.78 -38.77
CA ILE A 46 10.97 8.87 -39.11
C ILE A 46 11.73 10.18 -39.33
N SER A 47 12.73 10.49 -38.50
CA SER A 47 13.56 11.68 -38.68
C SER A 47 14.35 11.66 -40.00
N LYS A 48 14.81 10.46 -40.41
CA LYS A 48 15.58 10.25 -41.64
C LYS A 48 14.71 10.22 -42.89
N MET A 49 13.44 9.83 -42.79
CA MET A 49 12.52 9.70 -43.93
C MET A 49 12.25 11.02 -44.66
N PHE A 50 12.46 12.18 -44.03
CA PHE A 50 12.03 13.48 -44.57
C PHE A 50 13.16 14.52 -44.74
N GLY A 51 14.42 14.07 -44.69
CA GLY A 51 15.60 14.85 -45.12
C GLY A 51 15.98 16.06 -44.27
N SER A 52 15.34 16.27 -43.10
CA SER A 52 15.59 17.41 -42.22
C SER A 52 16.03 16.96 -40.81
N GLN A 53 17.23 17.38 -40.38
CA GLN A 53 17.65 17.25 -38.98
C GLN A 53 17.00 18.34 -38.14
N LEU A 54 15.79 18.08 -37.64
CA LEU A 54 15.09 18.98 -36.74
C LEU A 54 15.45 18.66 -35.28
N PHE A 55 15.78 19.69 -34.52
CA PHE A 55 15.98 19.62 -33.08
C PHE A 55 14.64 19.74 -32.35
N LEU A 56 14.53 19.03 -31.22
CA LEU A 56 13.42 19.17 -30.29
C LEU A 56 13.79 20.20 -29.22
N GLY A 57 12.91 21.17 -28.98
CA GLY A 57 13.10 22.13 -27.90
C GLY A 57 13.01 21.46 -26.52
N GLU A 58 13.84 21.90 -25.58
CA GLU A 58 13.93 21.36 -24.22
C GLU A 58 12.59 21.41 -23.47
N GLU A 59 11.86 22.52 -23.58
CA GLU A 59 10.57 22.70 -22.90
C GLU A 59 9.53 21.65 -23.34
N PHE A 60 9.47 21.38 -24.64
CA PHE A 60 8.57 20.37 -25.20
C PHE A 60 8.99 18.95 -24.81
N LEU A 61 10.30 18.65 -24.89
CA LEU A 61 10.83 17.35 -24.52
C LEU A 61 10.55 17.04 -23.04
N THR A 62 10.76 18.03 -22.17
CA THR A 62 10.46 17.94 -20.74
C THR A 62 8.97 17.69 -20.51
N ALA A 63 8.11 18.45 -21.20
CA ALA A 63 6.66 18.30 -21.09
C ALA A 63 6.19 16.87 -21.45
N ILE A 64 6.66 16.29 -22.57
CA ILE A 64 6.27 14.93 -22.97
C ILE A 64 6.88 13.85 -22.07
N THR A 65 8.11 14.03 -21.65
CA THR A 65 8.80 13.04 -20.81
C THR A 65 8.05 12.88 -19.48
N PHE A 66 7.69 13.99 -18.85
CA PHE A 66 7.10 14.01 -17.51
C PHE A 66 5.58 14.19 -17.48
N VAL A 67 4.89 14.20 -18.64
CA VAL A 67 3.42 14.23 -18.65
C VAL A 67 2.86 12.98 -17.97
N ASP A 68 2.01 13.21 -16.97
CA ASP A 68 1.22 12.19 -16.29
C ASP A 68 -0.28 12.40 -16.58
N PHE A 69 -0.88 11.43 -17.27
CA PHE A 69 -2.29 11.42 -17.65
C PHE A 69 -3.24 11.00 -16.52
N LYS A 70 -2.70 10.68 -15.32
CA LYS A 70 -3.48 10.21 -14.16
C LYS A 70 -4.40 9.04 -14.52
N ASP A 71 -3.81 8.06 -15.20
CA ASP A 71 -4.45 6.80 -15.56
C ASP A 71 -3.72 5.64 -14.89
N ALA A 72 -4.48 4.69 -14.36
CA ALA A 72 -3.95 3.50 -13.71
C ALA A 72 -3.54 2.43 -14.74
N GLU A 73 -4.19 2.40 -15.91
CA GLU A 73 -4.05 1.32 -16.89
C GLU A 73 -2.91 1.55 -17.89
N SER A 74 -2.54 2.80 -18.17
CA SER A 74 -1.55 3.11 -19.21
C SER A 74 -0.76 4.38 -18.92
N ARG A 75 0.51 4.39 -19.37
CA ARG A 75 1.38 5.59 -19.39
C ARG A 75 1.48 6.24 -20.77
N TYR A 76 0.62 5.82 -21.69
CA TYR A 76 0.46 6.38 -23.02
C TYR A 76 1.75 6.39 -23.89
N PRO A 77 2.55 5.31 -23.92
CA PRO A 77 3.81 5.29 -24.67
C PRO A 77 3.63 5.51 -26.17
N PHE A 78 2.54 5.02 -26.78
CA PHE A 78 2.32 5.17 -28.22
C PHE A 78 1.92 6.60 -28.57
N LEU A 79 1.07 7.23 -27.77
CA LEU A 79 0.71 8.63 -27.94
C LEU A 79 1.92 9.55 -27.73
N LYS A 80 2.77 9.28 -26.72
CA LYS A 80 4.02 10.03 -26.53
C LYS A 80 4.95 9.90 -27.75
N ALA A 81 5.10 8.70 -28.29
CA ALA A 81 5.86 8.48 -29.52
C ALA A 81 5.23 9.21 -30.72
N ALA A 82 3.90 9.24 -30.82
CA ALA A 82 3.21 9.98 -31.87
C ALA A 82 3.44 11.49 -31.80
N LEU A 83 3.45 12.06 -30.59
CA LEU A 83 3.78 13.47 -30.36
C LEU A 83 5.24 13.78 -30.74
N TRP A 84 6.18 12.88 -30.43
CA TRP A 84 7.57 13.00 -30.88
C TRP A 84 7.70 12.91 -32.40
N ALA A 85 7.03 11.94 -33.04
CA ALA A 85 7.01 11.79 -34.48
C ALA A 85 6.44 13.05 -35.18
N CYS A 86 5.37 13.61 -34.64
CA CYS A 86 4.78 14.87 -35.11
C CYS A 86 5.77 16.04 -35.04
N GLN A 87 6.51 16.16 -33.94
CA GLN A 87 7.48 17.23 -33.78
C GLN A 87 8.69 17.06 -34.71
N LEU A 88 9.19 15.84 -34.89
CA LEU A 88 10.26 15.51 -35.84
C LEU A 88 9.84 15.73 -37.31
N HIS A 89 8.54 15.70 -37.60
CA HIS A 89 7.98 15.89 -38.93
C HIS A 89 7.43 17.31 -39.20
N SER A 90 7.66 18.24 -38.28
CA SER A 90 7.08 19.58 -38.36
C SER A 90 7.47 20.33 -39.65
N PRO A 91 6.51 20.94 -40.37
CA PRO A 91 6.81 21.94 -41.39
C PRO A 91 7.26 23.28 -40.77
N LYS A 92 6.93 23.54 -39.51
CA LYS A 92 7.21 24.79 -38.79
C LYS A 92 8.43 24.64 -37.90
N HIS A 93 9.51 25.34 -38.25
CA HIS A 93 10.74 25.34 -37.48
C HIS A 93 11.37 26.74 -37.46
N HIS A 94 12.12 27.03 -36.39
CA HIS A 94 12.90 28.25 -36.23
C HIS A 94 14.28 27.83 -35.69
N ASP A 95 15.36 28.27 -36.34
CA ASP A 95 16.74 27.85 -36.02
C ASP A 95 16.91 26.32 -35.94
N SER A 96 16.29 25.60 -36.88
CA SER A 96 16.25 24.13 -36.91
C SER A 96 15.56 23.47 -35.70
N ILE A 97 14.91 24.24 -34.82
CA ILE A 97 14.08 23.73 -33.72
C ILE A 97 12.63 23.67 -34.21
N SER A 98 12.03 22.49 -34.13
CA SER A 98 10.63 22.29 -34.48
C SER A 98 9.69 22.97 -33.48
N ARG A 99 8.64 23.64 -33.99
CA ARG A 99 7.64 24.40 -33.20
C ARG A 99 6.19 24.08 -33.56
N LEU A 100 5.90 22.90 -34.13
CA LEU A 100 4.53 22.53 -34.50
C LEU A 100 3.63 22.32 -33.28
N LEU A 101 4.11 21.55 -32.31
CA LEU A 101 3.49 21.39 -31.00
C LEU A 101 4.25 22.20 -29.95
N SER A 102 3.52 22.76 -29.00
CA SER A 102 4.06 23.49 -27.85
C SER A 102 3.78 22.74 -26.55
N LYS A 103 4.42 23.18 -25.46
CA LYS A 103 4.16 22.67 -24.11
C LYS A 103 2.66 22.73 -23.75
N THR A 104 1.99 23.83 -24.10
CA THR A 104 0.56 24.02 -23.82
C THR A 104 -0.31 22.96 -24.48
N ASP A 105 0.06 22.46 -25.66
CA ASP A 105 -0.71 21.39 -26.31
C ASP A 105 -0.61 20.10 -25.49
N VAL A 106 0.59 19.75 -25.02
CA VAL A 106 0.82 18.56 -24.18
C VAL A 106 0.07 18.66 -22.85
N GLU A 107 0.04 19.84 -22.24
CA GLU A 107 -0.68 20.06 -20.98
C GLU A 107 -2.20 19.94 -21.14
N LYS A 108 -2.76 20.38 -22.28
CA LYS A 108 -4.20 20.24 -22.58
C LYS A 108 -4.65 18.77 -22.65
N LEU A 109 -3.77 17.86 -23.07
CA LEU A 109 -4.10 16.43 -23.14
C LEU A 109 -4.33 15.78 -21.76
N LYS A 110 -3.96 16.46 -20.66
CA LYS A 110 -4.22 16.00 -19.29
C LYS A 110 -5.63 16.34 -18.79
N THR A 111 -6.36 17.19 -19.50
CA THR A 111 -7.67 17.70 -19.06
C THR A 111 -8.75 16.62 -19.16
N ALA A 112 -9.74 16.68 -18.27
CA ALA A 112 -10.83 15.71 -18.25
C ALA A 112 -11.62 15.68 -19.57
N ALA A 113 -11.75 16.83 -20.24
CA ALA A 113 -12.48 16.96 -21.50
C ALA A 113 -11.90 16.12 -22.66
N VAL A 114 -10.56 15.93 -22.67
CA VAL A 114 -9.87 15.22 -23.78
C VAL A 114 -9.42 13.82 -23.35
N LYS A 115 -9.66 13.42 -22.09
CA LYS A 115 -9.18 12.15 -21.52
C LYS A 115 -9.66 10.93 -22.30
N GLN A 116 -10.94 10.89 -22.69
CA GLN A 116 -11.48 9.75 -23.46
C GLN A 116 -10.87 9.69 -24.87
N THR A 117 -10.71 10.84 -25.52
CA THR A 117 -10.07 10.94 -26.84
C THR A 117 -8.62 10.46 -26.79
N VAL A 118 -7.88 10.84 -25.75
CA VAL A 118 -6.49 10.42 -25.49
C VAL A 118 -6.42 8.90 -25.24
N LYS A 119 -7.36 8.32 -24.49
CA LYS A 119 -7.46 6.87 -24.28
C LYS A 119 -7.73 6.11 -25.58
N ASN A 120 -8.69 6.59 -26.37
CA ASN A 120 -9.02 6.00 -27.67
C ASN A 120 -7.84 6.09 -28.65
N ALA A 121 -7.13 7.23 -28.69
CA ALA A 121 -5.94 7.42 -29.51
C ALA A 121 -4.81 6.45 -29.15
N GLU A 122 -4.52 6.26 -27.86
CA GLU A 122 -3.52 5.28 -27.40
C GLU A 122 -3.89 3.85 -27.81
N GLN A 123 -5.16 3.46 -27.65
CA GLN A 123 -5.64 2.14 -28.03
C GLN A 123 -5.53 1.91 -29.54
N LEU A 124 -5.94 2.89 -30.36
CA LEU A 124 -5.83 2.81 -31.82
C LEU A 124 -4.36 2.71 -32.28
N LEU A 125 -3.47 3.51 -31.70
CA LEU A 125 -2.04 3.45 -32.02
C LEU A 125 -1.43 2.10 -31.66
N LYS A 126 -1.79 1.55 -30.49
CA LYS A 126 -1.36 0.21 -30.06
C LYS A 126 -1.88 -0.88 -31.01
N MET A 127 -3.16 -0.84 -31.38
CA MET A 127 -3.75 -1.80 -32.31
C MET A 127 -3.07 -1.75 -33.69
N SER A 128 -2.88 -0.56 -34.25
CA SER A 128 -2.21 -0.39 -35.55
C SER A 128 -0.74 -0.81 -35.51
N TRP A 129 -0.05 -0.59 -34.39
CA TRP A 129 1.30 -1.11 -34.18
C TRP A 129 1.32 -2.63 -34.23
N ASP A 130 0.44 -3.29 -33.47
CA ASP A 130 0.36 -4.75 -33.42
C ASP A 130 0.04 -5.37 -34.79
N ILE A 131 -0.76 -4.68 -35.63
CA ILE A 131 -1.08 -5.11 -37.00
C ILE A 131 0.17 -5.13 -37.88
N LEU A 132 1.09 -4.18 -37.71
CA LEU A 132 2.30 -4.05 -38.52
C LEU A 132 3.49 -4.85 -37.96
N GLU A 133 3.53 -5.06 -36.64
CA GLU A 133 4.56 -5.86 -35.99
C GLU A 133 4.46 -7.34 -36.35
N LYS A 134 3.24 -7.91 -36.33
CA LYS A 134 2.99 -9.33 -36.63
C LYS A 134 3.56 -9.82 -37.97
N PRO A 135 3.36 -9.12 -39.10
CA PRO A 135 3.96 -9.50 -40.38
C PRO A 135 5.41 -9.03 -40.56
N GLY A 136 6.00 -8.33 -39.58
CA GLY A 136 7.38 -7.83 -39.64
C GLY A 136 7.57 -6.53 -40.43
N TRP A 137 6.48 -5.86 -40.85
CA TRP A 137 6.53 -4.65 -41.69
C TRP A 137 7.13 -3.43 -41.00
N LEU A 138 7.26 -3.45 -39.67
CA LEU A 138 7.99 -2.42 -38.93
C LEU A 138 9.51 -2.40 -39.21
N ASN A 139 10.04 -3.41 -39.90
CA ASN A 139 11.41 -3.43 -40.41
C ASN A 139 11.50 -2.94 -41.87
N GLU A 140 10.36 -2.76 -42.54
CA GLU A 140 10.29 -2.32 -43.93
C GLU A 140 10.01 -0.81 -43.99
N LYS A 141 10.68 -0.10 -44.92
CA LYS A 141 10.47 1.35 -45.10
C LYS A 141 9.01 1.72 -45.33
N LYS A 142 8.25 0.87 -46.03
CA LYS A 142 6.82 1.08 -46.31
C LYS A 142 5.97 1.00 -45.04
N GLY A 143 6.17 -0.03 -44.22
CA GLY A 143 5.45 -0.19 -42.95
C GLY A 143 5.82 0.89 -41.93
N VAL A 144 7.10 1.27 -41.85
CA VAL A 144 7.57 2.40 -41.03
C VAL A 144 6.93 3.71 -41.46
N GLY A 145 6.89 3.99 -42.78
CA GLY A 145 6.27 5.21 -43.30
C GLY A 145 4.75 5.26 -43.09
N LEU A 146 4.09 4.10 -43.11
CA LEU A 146 2.66 3.99 -42.85
C LEU A 146 2.33 4.29 -41.38
N ILE A 147 3.02 3.65 -40.42
CA ILE A 147 2.79 3.90 -38.99
C ILE A 147 3.19 5.31 -38.59
N ALA A 148 4.25 5.87 -39.20
CA ALA A 148 4.68 7.24 -38.97
C ALA A 148 3.61 8.25 -39.34
N ARG A 149 3.03 8.15 -40.55
CA ARG A 149 1.94 9.04 -40.98
C ARG A 149 0.72 8.91 -40.09
N PHE A 150 0.35 7.69 -39.71
CA PHE A 150 -0.75 7.46 -38.77
C PHE A 150 -0.49 8.12 -37.41
N MET A 151 0.69 7.91 -36.83
CA MET A 151 1.12 8.56 -35.59
C MET A 151 1.05 10.09 -35.68
N ILE A 152 1.55 10.68 -36.75
CA ILE A 152 1.52 12.14 -36.97
C ILE A 152 0.07 12.64 -37.06
N ARG A 153 -0.81 11.96 -37.81
CA ARG A 153 -2.22 12.33 -37.94
C ARG A 153 -2.95 12.26 -36.59
N VAL A 154 -2.74 11.20 -35.82
CA VAL A 154 -3.32 11.05 -34.48
C VAL A 154 -2.83 12.16 -33.55
N ALA A 155 -1.53 12.47 -33.53
CA ALA A 155 -0.96 13.55 -32.73
C ALA A 155 -1.52 14.94 -33.11
N LEU A 156 -1.65 15.22 -34.40
CA LEU A 156 -2.25 16.46 -34.89
C LEU A 156 -3.73 16.57 -34.51
N PHE A 157 -4.47 15.46 -34.61
CA PHE A 157 -5.87 15.40 -34.24
C PHE A 157 -6.05 15.68 -32.74
N VAL A 158 -5.38 14.93 -31.86
CA VAL A 158 -5.58 15.08 -30.40
C VAL A 158 -5.16 16.45 -29.87
N CYS A 159 -4.23 17.13 -30.56
CA CYS A 159 -3.78 18.48 -30.22
C CYS A 159 -4.62 19.59 -30.89
N ASN A 160 -5.71 19.25 -31.61
CA ASN A 160 -6.54 20.19 -32.37
C ASN A 160 -5.73 21.03 -33.37
N LYS A 161 -4.79 20.38 -34.06
CA LYS A 161 -3.88 20.97 -35.05
C LYS A 161 -3.94 20.27 -36.42
N SER A 162 -5.03 19.56 -36.70
CA SER A 162 -5.33 19.02 -38.03
C SER A 162 -5.12 20.08 -39.12
N GLY A 163 -4.46 19.73 -40.21
CA GLY A 163 -4.09 20.66 -41.29
C GLY A 163 -2.85 21.54 -41.06
N LYS A 164 -2.23 21.52 -39.86
CA LYS A 164 -0.94 22.20 -39.62
C LYS A 164 0.27 21.31 -39.91
N GLY A 165 0.04 20.05 -40.27
CA GLY A 165 1.07 19.12 -40.72
C GLY A 165 1.51 19.39 -42.15
N ARG A 166 2.37 18.53 -42.69
CA ARG A 166 2.74 18.58 -44.13
C ARG A 166 1.61 18.08 -45.04
N GLU A 167 0.69 17.29 -44.50
CA GLU A 167 -0.52 16.88 -45.21
C GLU A 167 -1.57 17.99 -45.09
N PRO A 168 -2.16 18.46 -46.20
CA PRO A 168 -3.17 19.51 -46.19
C PRO A 168 -4.53 19.01 -45.68
N HIS A 169 -4.69 17.69 -45.47
CA HIS A 169 -5.96 17.09 -45.06
C HIS A 169 -6.28 17.35 -43.59
N VAL A 170 -7.56 17.66 -43.34
CA VAL A 170 -8.10 17.87 -41.99
C VAL A 170 -9.05 16.72 -41.69
N TYR A 171 -8.74 15.94 -40.66
CA TYR A 171 -9.59 14.86 -40.18
C TYR A 171 -10.50 15.37 -39.06
N GLU A 172 -11.80 15.08 -39.16
CA GLU A 172 -12.82 15.53 -38.19
C GLU A 172 -12.96 14.56 -37.02
N THR A 173 -12.65 13.27 -37.23
CA THR A 173 -12.71 12.26 -36.18
C THR A 173 -11.47 11.34 -36.18
N LEU A 174 -11.21 10.70 -35.03
CA LEU A 174 -10.20 9.62 -34.95
C LEU A 174 -10.55 8.42 -35.86
N ALA A 175 -11.84 8.21 -36.13
CA ALA A 175 -12.29 7.15 -37.02
C ALA A 175 -11.84 7.43 -38.48
N ASP A 176 -11.90 8.69 -38.92
CA ASP A 176 -11.43 9.08 -40.26
C ASP A 176 -9.91 8.89 -40.40
N VAL A 177 -9.17 9.23 -39.34
CA VAL A 177 -7.71 9.00 -39.29
C VAL A 177 -7.39 7.51 -39.41
N HIS A 178 -8.16 6.65 -38.72
CA HIS A 178 -8.01 5.20 -38.79
C HIS A 178 -8.47 4.62 -40.14
N ALA A 179 -9.52 5.16 -40.74
CA ALA A 179 -9.99 4.77 -42.07
C ALA A 179 -8.92 5.07 -43.13
N ALA A 180 -8.29 6.25 -43.08
CA ALA A 180 -7.18 6.59 -43.97
C ALA A 180 -5.99 5.64 -43.79
N PHE A 181 -5.62 5.30 -42.55
CA PHE A 181 -4.60 4.29 -42.28
C PHE A 181 -4.96 2.91 -42.86
N SER A 182 -6.21 2.48 -42.70
CA SER A 182 -6.69 1.18 -43.18
C SER A 182 -6.67 1.12 -44.71
N GLN A 183 -7.07 2.19 -45.39
CA GLN A 183 -7.00 2.28 -46.86
C GLN A 183 -5.55 2.23 -47.37
N GLU A 184 -4.65 2.96 -46.72
CA GLU A 184 -3.23 2.93 -47.08
C GLU A 184 -2.59 1.57 -46.78
N LEU A 185 -2.99 0.91 -45.70
CA LEU A 185 -2.55 -0.44 -45.37
C LEU A 185 -2.94 -1.44 -46.47
N GLU A 186 -4.17 -1.35 -46.98
CA GLU A 186 -4.65 -2.18 -48.08
C GLU A 186 -3.96 -1.83 -49.42
N ALA A 187 -3.63 -0.56 -49.65
CA ALA A 187 -2.84 -0.15 -50.82
C ALA A 187 -1.41 -0.72 -50.78
N VAL A 188 -0.76 -0.66 -49.61
CA VAL A 188 0.58 -1.23 -49.40
C VAL A 188 0.56 -2.76 -49.55
N LYS A 189 -0.47 -3.45 -49.05
CA LYS A 189 -0.70 -4.89 -49.28
C LYS A 189 -0.80 -5.24 -50.76
N LYS A 190 -1.45 -4.41 -51.55
CA LYS A 190 -1.62 -4.57 -53.00
C LYS A 190 -0.42 -4.09 -53.81
N GLY A 191 0.68 -3.69 -53.16
CA GLY A 191 1.92 -3.26 -53.80
C GLY A 191 1.93 -1.81 -54.31
N HIS A 192 0.88 -1.03 -54.05
CA HIS A 192 0.83 0.39 -54.39
C HIS A 192 1.53 1.24 -53.32
N ASP A 193 2.44 2.12 -53.73
CA ASP A 193 3.08 3.09 -52.84
C ASP A 193 2.42 4.46 -53.01
N PRO A 194 1.71 4.99 -52.00
CA PRO A 194 1.03 6.28 -52.10
C PRO A 194 1.99 7.49 -52.05
N ALA A 195 3.32 7.31 -52.02
CA ALA A 195 4.29 8.40 -51.89
C ALA A 195 4.85 8.92 -53.24
N LYS A 196 4.30 10.02 -53.76
CA LYS A 196 4.92 10.90 -54.79
C LYS A 196 4.46 12.34 -54.50
N ALA A 197 5.26 13.39 -54.26
CA ALA A 197 6.69 13.77 -54.46
C ALA A 197 7.08 14.97 -53.53
N PRO A 198 8.24 15.69 -53.66
CA PRO A 198 9.60 15.33 -54.12
C PRO A 198 10.70 15.58 -53.03
N GLY A 199 11.88 14.95 -53.16
CA GLY A 199 13.12 15.50 -52.60
C GLY A 199 14.12 14.53 -51.94
N ALA A 200 15.08 14.06 -52.77
CA ALA A 200 16.42 13.57 -52.46
C ALA A 200 16.61 12.30 -51.60
N GLY A 201 17.07 11.24 -52.27
CA GLY A 201 17.50 9.99 -51.65
C GLY A 201 18.91 10.01 -51.08
N SER A 202 19.15 9.07 -50.18
CA SER A 202 20.43 8.39 -50.06
C SER A 202 20.23 7.06 -49.34
N SER A 203 20.73 6.01 -49.96
CA SER A 203 20.76 4.63 -49.48
C SER A 203 21.86 4.46 -48.45
N SER A 204 21.52 3.98 -47.25
CA SER A 204 22.46 3.20 -46.45
C SER A 204 21.72 2.03 -45.80
N SER A 205 22.17 0.84 -46.16
CA SER A 205 21.72 -0.45 -45.63
C SER A 205 22.43 -0.69 -44.31
N ALA A 206 21.70 -0.79 -43.20
CA ALA A 206 22.23 -1.30 -41.94
C ALA A 206 21.34 -2.46 -41.48
N VAL A 207 21.95 -3.63 -41.42
CA VAL A 207 21.37 -4.93 -41.06
C VAL A 207 20.79 -4.85 -39.63
N GLY A 208 19.47 -5.06 -39.51
CA GLY A 208 18.74 -5.03 -38.24
C GLY A 208 18.61 -6.41 -37.62
N SER A 209 19.04 -6.55 -36.36
CA SER A 209 18.69 -7.68 -35.49
C SER A 209 17.24 -7.54 -34.99
N PRO A 210 16.52 -8.65 -34.73
CA PRO A 210 15.07 -8.62 -34.53
C PRO A 210 14.68 -7.99 -33.17
N ALA A 211 13.72 -7.07 -33.22
CA ALA A 211 13.14 -6.39 -32.06
C ALA A 211 12.29 -7.33 -31.17
N LYS A 212 12.36 -7.14 -29.84
CA LYS A 212 11.51 -7.82 -28.83
C LYS A 212 10.63 -6.80 -28.06
N ARG A 213 9.56 -7.33 -27.46
CA ARG A 213 8.18 -6.80 -27.30
C ARG A 213 7.98 -5.59 -26.35
N ILE A 214 7.07 -4.70 -26.76
CA ILE A 214 6.59 -3.49 -26.04
C ILE A 214 5.62 -3.80 -24.86
N LYS A 215 5.10 -5.03 -24.79
CA LYS A 215 4.00 -5.41 -23.86
C LYS A 215 4.35 -5.23 -22.37
N ASP A 216 5.62 -5.29 -22.01
CA ASP A 216 6.07 -5.28 -20.61
C ASP A 216 5.95 -3.90 -19.93
N ASN A 217 5.84 -2.81 -20.71
CA ASN A 217 5.56 -1.46 -20.19
C ASN A 217 4.06 -1.14 -20.04
N SER A 218 3.19 -2.12 -20.31
CA SER A 218 1.74 -2.00 -20.17
C SER A 218 1.14 -2.95 -19.11
N SER A 219 1.95 -3.67 -18.33
CA SER A 219 1.43 -4.49 -17.23
C SER A 219 1.00 -3.59 -16.07
N ALA A 220 -0.29 -3.69 -15.72
CA ALA A 220 -0.88 -2.96 -14.60
C ALA A 220 -0.18 -3.33 -13.28
N ALA A 221 0.25 -4.59 -13.11
CA ALA A 221 1.03 -5.03 -11.96
C ALA A 221 2.35 -4.27 -11.80
N ALA A 222 3.11 -4.11 -12.88
CA ALA A 222 4.40 -3.40 -12.85
C ALA A 222 4.23 -1.89 -12.59
N ILE A 223 3.16 -1.30 -13.11
CA ILE A 223 2.79 0.10 -12.85
C ILE A 223 2.39 0.27 -11.38
N ALA A 224 1.57 -0.64 -10.85
CA ALA A 224 1.10 -0.62 -9.47
C ALA A 224 2.27 -0.81 -8.49
N LEU A 225 3.21 -1.73 -8.76
CA LEU A 225 4.41 -1.93 -7.93
C LEU A 225 5.29 -0.67 -7.88
N ARG A 226 5.39 0.08 -8.99
CA ARG A 226 6.11 1.37 -9.03
C ARG A 226 5.36 2.48 -8.29
N GLN A 227 4.04 2.51 -8.37
CA GLN A 227 3.21 3.47 -7.62
C GLN A 227 3.22 3.18 -6.11
N HIS A 228 3.34 1.91 -5.73
CA HIS A 228 3.40 1.44 -4.36
C HIS A 228 4.79 0.86 -4.01
N SER A 229 5.86 1.59 -4.34
CA SER A 229 7.25 1.15 -4.13
C SER A 229 7.64 0.90 -2.66
N TRP A 230 6.79 1.31 -1.72
CA TRP A 230 6.91 1.03 -0.29
C TRP A 230 6.43 -0.40 0.08
N LEU A 231 5.72 -1.10 -0.82
CA LEU A 231 5.40 -2.52 -0.69
C LEU A 231 6.62 -3.35 -1.12
N LYS A 232 7.20 -4.07 -0.17
CA LYS A 232 8.35 -4.97 -0.39
C LYS A 232 7.89 -6.41 -0.19
N VAL A 233 8.27 -7.30 -1.11
CA VAL A 233 7.99 -8.72 -0.98
C VAL A 233 8.59 -9.24 0.33
N GLY A 234 7.79 -9.96 1.11
CA GLY A 234 8.11 -10.40 2.48
C GLY A 234 7.96 -9.32 3.56
N GLY A 235 7.67 -8.08 3.18
CA GLY A 235 7.39 -6.99 4.10
C GLY A 235 6.09 -7.20 4.87
N ARG A 236 6.01 -6.66 6.08
CA ARG A 236 4.85 -6.81 6.98
C ARG A 236 4.06 -5.52 7.07
N TYR A 237 2.75 -5.65 7.04
CA TYR A 237 1.82 -4.54 6.98
C TYR A 237 0.60 -4.77 7.88
N SER A 238 0.06 -3.70 8.46
CA SER A 238 -1.18 -3.73 9.23
C SER A 238 -2.22 -2.80 8.61
N ARG A 239 -3.50 -3.14 8.81
CA ARG A 239 -4.64 -2.33 8.36
C ARG A 239 -5.34 -1.72 9.57
N LYS A 240 -5.99 -0.56 9.41
CA LYS A 240 -6.71 0.09 10.51
C LYS A 240 -7.91 -0.73 11.01
N ASP A 241 -8.53 -1.47 10.09
CA ASP A 241 -9.81 -2.16 10.34
C ASP A 241 -9.62 -3.62 10.77
N CYS A 242 -8.37 -4.07 10.90
CA CYS A 242 -8.05 -5.45 11.24
C CYS A 242 -6.80 -5.51 12.11
N THR A 243 -6.77 -6.41 13.09
CA THR A 243 -5.58 -6.60 13.95
C THR A 243 -4.51 -7.47 13.29
N ASP A 244 -4.80 -8.04 12.14
CA ASP A 244 -3.97 -9.05 11.52
C ASP A 244 -2.74 -8.44 10.86
N ILE A 245 -1.65 -9.22 10.85
CA ILE A 245 -0.40 -8.85 10.20
C ILE A 245 -0.38 -9.50 8.82
N HIS A 246 -0.35 -8.65 7.79
CA HIS A 246 -0.32 -9.04 6.39
C HIS A 246 1.11 -9.04 5.87
N VAL A 247 1.59 -10.19 5.40
CA VAL A 247 2.88 -10.34 4.74
C VAL A 247 2.67 -10.20 3.24
N PHE A 248 3.28 -9.20 2.60
CA PHE A 248 3.10 -8.98 1.16
C PHE A 248 3.86 -10.03 0.34
N GLU A 249 3.19 -10.68 -0.60
CA GLU A 249 3.80 -11.73 -1.43
C GLU A 249 4.03 -11.27 -2.87
N ALA A 250 2.97 -10.79 -3.53
CA ALA A 250 3.04 -10.43 -4.94
C ALA A 250 2.01 -9.36 -5.33
N MET A 251 2.31 -8.63 -6.40
CA MET A 251 1.38 -7.74 -7.08
C MET A 251 0.86 -8.43 -8.35
N THR A 252 -0.45 -8.37 -8.57
CA THR A 252 -1.09 -8.81 -9.83
C THR A 252 -1.62 -7.60 -10.58
N ASP A 253 -2.31 -7.82 -11.71
CA ASP A 253 -2.83 -6.71 -12.53
C ASP A 253 -3.95 -5.91 -11.84
N HIS A 254 -4.66 -6.51 -10.88
CA HIS A 254 -5.82 -5.89 -10.23
C HIS A 254 -5.74 -5.87 -8.70
N VAL A 255 -4.99 -6.80 -8.09
CA VAL A 255 -4.90 -6.98 -6.64
C VAL A 255 -3.46 -7.19 -6.16
N ALA A 256 -3.19 -6.77 -4.94
CA ALA A 256 -2.04 -7.19 -4.17
C ALA A 256 -2.39 -8.42 -3.32
N ARG A 257 -1.52 -9.43 -3.34
CA ARG A 257 -1.67 -10.65 -2.55
C ARG A 257 -0.85 -10.56 -1.28
N PHE A 258 -1.52 -10.86 -0.18
CA PHE A 258 -0.95 -10.91 1.15
C PHE A 258 -1.21 -12.27 1.78
N ARG A 259 -0.26 -12.74 2.57
CA ARG A 259 -0.42 -13.88 3.46
C ARG A 259 -0.65 -13.39 4.88
N VAL A 260 -1.68 -13.91 5.53
CA VAL A 260 -1.98 -13.70 6.95
C VAL A 260 -1.77 -15.02 7.65
N VAL A 261 -1.01 -15.00 8.74
CA VAL A 261 -0.76 -16.18 9.58
C VAL A 261 -1.54 -15.99 10.87
N ASP A 262 -2.38 -16.97 11.21
CA ASP A 262 -3.12 -16.96 12.47
C ASP A 262 -2.21 -17.35 13.66
N PRO A 263 -2.66 -17.18 14.91
CA PRO A 263 -1.86 -17.54 16.09
C PRO A 263 -1.41 -19.01 16.15
N TRP A 264 -2.12 -19.91 15.46
CA TRP A 264 -1.84 -21.34 15.40
C TRP A 264 -0.95 -21.73 14.22
N GLY A 265 -0.49 -20.75 13.42
CA GLY A 265 0.37 -20.97 12.27
C GLY A 265 -0.38 -21.36 10.99
N GLN A 266 -1.70 -21.26 10.95
CA GLN A 266 -2.45 -21.47 9.71
C GLN A 266 -2.34 -20.25 8.81
N GLU A 267 -2.00 -20.50 7.55
CA GLU A 267 -1.82 -19.45 6.56
C GLU A 267 -3.10 -19.25 5.74
N LYS A 268 -3.48 -17.99 5.55
CA LYS A 268 -4.59 -17.57 4.70
C LYS A 268 -4.13 -16.52 3.71
N GLU A 269 -4.45 -16.74 2.44
CA GLU A 269 -4.23 -15.75 1.39
C GLU A 269 -5.36 -14.70 1.40
N VAL A 270 -4.96 -13.43 1.28
CA VAL A 270 -5.86 -12.27 1.29
C VAL A 270 -5.49 -11.38 0.11
N GLU A 271 -6.48 -11.12 -0.74
CA GLU A 271 -6.34 -10.21 -1.87
C GLU A 271 -6.85 -8.81 -1.50
N VAL A 272 -6.09 -7.78 -1.86
CA VAL A 272 -6.44 -6.38 -1.60
C VAL A 272 -6.36 -5.61 -2.91
N LEU A 273 -7.44 -4.90 -3.26
CA LEU A 273 -7.47 -4.05 -4.46
C LEU A 273 -6.44 -2.93 -4.38
N HIS A 274 -5.89 -2.52 -5.53
CA HIS A 274 -4.89 -1.45 -5.58
C HIS A 274 -5.37 -0.13 -4.95
N ALA A 275 -6.67 0.17 -5.05
CA ALA A 275 -7.26 1.36 -4.45
C ALA A 275 -7.16 1.37 -2.90
N ASP A 276 -7.26 0.20 -2.29
CA ASP A 276 -7.34 0.02 -0.84
C ASP A 276 -5.96 -0.13 -0.18
N LEU A 277 -4.91 -0.29 -0.98
CA LEU A 277 -3.52 -0.35 -0.51
C LEU A 277 -3.08 0.90 0.27
N LYS A 278 -3.76 2.04 0.09
CA LYS A 278 -3.50 3.27 0.86
C LYS A 278 -3.79 3.11 2.36
N GLY A 279 -4.63 2.14 2.74
CA GLY A 279 -4.97 1.86 4.14
C GLY A 279 -3.93 1.01 4.88
N MET A 280 -2.94 0.46 4.17
CA MET A 280 -1.92 -0.41 4.72
C MET A 280 -0.72 0.39 5.25
N LYS A 281 -0.20 -0.01 6.40
CA LYS A 281 0.96 0.63 7.03
C LYS A 281 2.03 -0.41 7.33
N ALA A 282 3.29 -0.09 7.00
CA ALA A 282 4.41 -0.95 7.35
C ALA A 282 4.49 -1.15 8.88
N THR A 283 4.82 -2.36 9.31
CA THR A 283 4.94 -2.69 10.73
C THR A 283 6.09 -3.66 10.97
N GLU A 284 6.75 -3.52 12.11
CA GLU A 284 7.81 -4.44 12.56
C GLU A 284 7.23 -5.61 13.37
N LYS A 285 5.93 -5.55 13.71
CA LYS A 285 5.25 -6.59 14.49
C LYS A 285 5.33 -7.93 13.75
N MET A 286 5.69 -8.96 14.50
CA MET A 286 5.62 -10.34 14.03
C MET A 286 4.16 -10.80 13.96
N PRO A 287 3.84 -11.77 13.08
CA PRO A 287 2.57 -12.48 13.16
C PRO A 287 2.35 -13.03 14.58
N PRO A 288 1.08 -13.07 15.04
CA PRO A 288 0.77 -13.58 16.37
C PRO A 288 1.17 -15.06 16.46
N THR A 289 1.60 -15.50 17.64
CA THR A 289 1.97 -16.90 17.91
C THR A 289 1.51 -17.26 19.30
N ILE A 290 0.96 -18.46 19.49
CA ILE A 290 0.65 -18.99 20.82
C ILE A 290 1.95 -19.15 21.63
N LEU A 291 1.96 -18.65 22.85
CA LEU A 291 3.06 -18.78 23.80
C LEU A 291 3.21 -20.25 24.22
N ASP A 292 4.46 -20.67 24.39
CA ASP A 292 4.79 -22.01 24.89
C ASP A 292 4.20 -22.24 26.30
N GLN A 293 3.61 -23.42 26.51
CA GLN A 293 2.94 -23.73 27.79
C GLN A 293 3.92 -23.85 28.97
N GLY A 294 5.18 -24.22 28.72
CA GLY A 294 6.23 -24.17 29.74
C GLY A 294 6.53 -22.73 30.16
N LEU A 295 6.62 -21.81 29.20
CA LEU A 295 6.77 -20.38 29.49
C LEU A 295 5.54 -19.82 30.23
N VAL A 296 4.33 -20.17 29.79
CA VAL A 296 3.08 -19.77 30.48
C VAL A 296 3.09 -20.25 31.93
N ALA A 297 3.49 -21.50 32.19
CA ALA A 297 3.63 -22.05 33.53
C ALA A 297 4.63 -21.25 34.40
N THR A 298 5.75 -20.83 33.83
CA THR A 298 6.74 -20.01 34.57
C THR A 298 6.24 -18.59 34.85
N LEU A 299 5.44 -18.01 33.96
CA LEU A 299 4.85 -16.67 34.10
C LEU A 299 3.48 -16.71 34.78
N GLY A 300 3.05 -17.88 35.21
CA GLY A 300 1.77 -18.12 35.83
C GLY A 300 1.55 -17.37 37.14
N LEU A 301 0.29 -17.27 37.55
CA LEU A 301 -0.10 -16.68 38.84
C LEU A 301 0.57 -17.40 40.02
N SER A 302 0.84 -18.69 39.86
CA SER A 302 1.53 -19.53 40.84
C SER A 302 2.98 -19.09 41.12
N SER A 303 3.65 -18.50 40.14
CA SER A 303 5.00 -17.94 40.26
C SER A 303 5.00 -16.56 40.94
N PHE A 304 3.85 -15.89 41.00
CA PHE A 304 3.73 -14.52 41.49
C PHE A 304 3.47 -14.45 43.01
N LYS A 305 4.43 -14.97 43.80
CA LYS A 305 4.34 -15.05 45.27
C LYS A 305 4.36 -13.70 46.02
N GLY A 306 4.91 -12.63 45.41
CA GLY A 306 5.15 -11.34 46.08
C GLY A 306 3.93 -10.43 46.25
N LEU A 307 2.92 -10.53 45.38
CA LEU A 307 1.80 -9.58 45.39
C LEU A 307 0.81 -9.86 46.54
N TYR A 308 0.75 -11.10 47.01
CA TYR A 308 -0.11 -11.51 48.12
C TYR A 308 0.28 -10.80 49.43
N SER A 309 1.58 -10.60 49.66
CA SER A 309 2.06 -9.86 50.82
C SER A 309 1.78 -8.37 50.68
N GLU A 310 1.99 -7.76 49.51
CA GLU A 310 1.86 -6.30 49.32
C GLU A 310 0.41 -5.82 49.26
N VAL A 311 -0.50 -6.55 48.63
CA VAL A 311 -1.95 -6.23 48.65
C VAL A 311 -2.51 -6.38 50.06
N SER A 312 -2.07 -7.41 50.79
CA SER A 312 -2.39 -7.55 52.20
C SER A 312 -1.77 -6.43 53.03
N HIS A 313 -0.54 -5.99 52.72
CA HIS A 313 0.17 -4.91 53.42
C HIS A 313 -0.45 -3.52 53.16
N ALA A 314 -0.89 -3.22 51.94
CA ALA A 314 -1.52 -1.95 51.59
C ALA A 314 -2.95 -1.84 52.15
N LEU A 315 -3.71 -2.94 52.15
CA LEU A 315 -4.97 -3.03 52.90
C LEU A 315 -4.71 -2.98 54.42
N TYR A 316 -3.57 -3.46 54.90
CA TYR A 316 -3.20 -3.42 56.31
C TYR A 316 -2.81 -2.00 56.78
N GLU A 317 -1.91 -1.31 56.08
CA GLU A 317 -1.47 0.05 56.40
C GLU A 317 -2.63 1.06 56.38
N HIS A 318 -3.53 0.94 55.38
CA HIS A 318 -4.60 1.92 55.19
C HIS A 318 -5.79 1.73 56.14
N TYR A 319 -6.00 0.52 56.67
CA TYR A 319 -7.05 0.24 57.67
C TYR A 319 -6.55 0.35 59.11
N GLN A 320 -5.26 0.17 59.39
CA GLN A 320 -4.72 0.29 60.75
C GLN A 320 -4.41 1.72 61.19
N GLN A 321 -3.95 2.59 60.29
CA GLN A 321 -3.56 3.95 60.68
C GLN A 321 -4.71 4.81 61.26
N PRO A 322 -5.99 4.63 60.91
CA PRO A 322 -7.06 5.41 61.54
C PRO A 322 -7.83 4.73 62.69
N PHE A 323 -7.73 3.40 62.89
CA PHE A 323 -8.70 2.67 63.74
C PHE A 323 -8.14 1.71 64.80
N GLY A 324 -6.81 1.56 64.97
CA GLY A 324 -6.24 0.91 66.17
C GLY A 324 -6.62 -0.56 66.44
N LEU A 325 -7.09 -1.30 65.44
CA LEU A 325 -7.55 -2.69 65.60
C LEU A 325 -6.41 -3.72 65.45
N LYS A 326 -6.30 -4.63 66.42
CA LYS A 326 -5.28 -5.69 66.48
C LYS A 326 -5.48 -6.78 65.41
N PRO A 327 -4.39 -7.42 64.94
CA PRO A 327 -4.37 -8.24 63.74
C PRO A 327 -4.93 -9.64 63.99
N LYS A 328 -6.05 -9.99 63.33
CA LYS A 328 -6.38 -11.38 63.03
C LYS A 328 -6.83 -11.50 61.56
N SER A 329 -5.91 -12.03 60.75
CA SER A 329 -6.13 -12.67 59.44
C SER A 329 -6.99 -11.92 58.41
N LEU A 330 -6.37 -10.99 57.67
CA LEU A 330 -6.89 -10.49 56.40
C LEU A 330 -6.02 -10.99 55.24
N SER A 331 -5.98 -12.30 55.02
CA SER A 331 -5.52 -12.86 53.75
C SER A 331 -6.62 -12.62 52.71
N VAL A 332 -6.46 -11.66 51.80
CA VAL A 332 -7.29 -11.59 50.58
C VAL A 332 -6.69 -12.58 49.60
N GLY A 333 -6.99 -13.83 49.86
CA GLY A 333 -6.50 -14.92 49.09
C GLY A 333 -7.49 -15.41 48.08
N TRP A 334 -7.30 -15.06 46.81
CA TRP A 334 -8.01 -15.75 45.74
C TRP A 334 -7.11 -15.91 44.51
N VAL A 335 -6.45 -17.06 44.48
CA VAL A 335 -6.35 -17.89 43.28
C VAL A 335 -7.79 -18.29 42.90
N ALA A 336 -8.06 -18.33 41.60
CA ALA A 336 -9.37 -18.64 41.00
C ALA A 336 -10.18 -19.67 41.82
N GLN A 337 -11.45 -19.36 42.07
CA GLN A 337 -12.43 -20.31 42.62
C GLN A 337 -12.78 -21.44 41.64
N ASN A 338 -11.97 -21.62 40.58
CA ASN A 338 -12.09 -22.68 39.62
C ASN A 338 -10.79 -23.47 39.63
N GLU A 339 -10.90 -24.80 39.67
CA GLU A 339 -9.84 -25.80 39.49
C GLU A 339 -9.23 -25.76 38.07
N LEU A 340 -9.13 -24.58 37.46
CA LEU A 340 -8.59 -24.38 36.14
C LEU A 340 -7.09 -24.13 36.28
N ASP A 341 -6.31 -25.13 35.91
CA ASP A 341 -4.87 -24.95 35.73
C ASP A 341 -4.58 -24.10 34.49
N GLU A 342 -3.36 -23.59 34.38
CA GLU A 342 -2.94 -22.69 33.30
C GLU A 342 -3.04 -23.36 31.90
N SER A 343 -3.19 -24.69 31.85
CA SER A 343 -3.45 -25.47 30.62
C SER A 343 -4.83 -25.26 29.99
N TRP A 344 -5.73 -24.51 30.62
CA TRP A 344 -7.06 -24.20 30.07
C TRP A 344 -7.10 -22.96 29.19
N LEU A 345 -6.02 -22.19 29.16
CA LEU A 345 -5.93 -20.94 28.40
C LEU A 345 -4.67 -20.95 27.54
N HIS A 346 -4.81 -20.41 26.33
CA HIS A 346 -3.68 -20.09 25.46
C HIS A 346 -3.50 -18.58 25.42
N TYR A 347 -2.26 -18.14 25.56
CA TYR A 347 -1.86 -16.74 25.45
C TYR A 347 -1.14 -16.56 24.12
N SER A 348 -1.33 -15.42 23.44
CA SER A 348 -0.61 -15.11 22.21
C SER A 348 0.35 -13.94 22.37
N SER A 349 1.37 -13.88 21.53
CA SER A 349 2.36 -12.80 21.50
C SER A 349 1.77 -11.40 21.24
N ASP A 350 0.52 -11.30 20.76
CA ASP A 350 -0.22 -10.05 20.55
C ASP A 350 -1.19 -9.68 21.68
N ASN A 351 -0.98 -10.21 22.89
CA ASN A 351 -1.77 -9.94 24.10
C ASN A 351 -3.25 -10.35 23.99
N LYS A 352 -3.53 -11.49 23.35
CA LYS A 352 -4.86 -12.10 23.32
C LYS A 352 -4.85 -13.41 24.09
N ILE A 353 -6.03 -13.82 24.51
CA ILE A 353 -6.24 -15.06 25.26
C ILE A 353 -7.36 -15.88 24.64
N TYR A 354 -7.15 -17.19 24.58
CA TYR A 354 -8.03 -18.16 23.93
C TYR A 354 -8.32 -19.32 24.88
N ALA A 355 -9.48 -19.95 24.73
CA ALA A 355 -9.80 -21.16 25.46
C ALA A 355 -8.98 -22.33 24.90
N ALA A 356 -8.21 -23.03 25.72
CA ALA A 356 -7.49 -24.23 25.30
C ALA A 356 -8.38 -25.47 25.26
N LYS A 357 -9.46 -25.47 26.06
CA LYS A 357 -10.41 -26.58 26.21
C LYS A 357 -11.84 -26.04 26.13
N ASN A 358 -12.80 -26.96 25.95
CA ASN A 358 -14.21 -26.61 26.02
C ASN A 358 -14.60 -26.27 27.45
N ILE A 359 -15.16 -25.07 27.68
CA ILE A 359 -15.57 -24.61 29.02
C ILE A 359 -17.08 -24.41 29.07
N LYS A 360 -17.74 -25.05 30.03
CA LYS A 360 -19.20 -24.87 30.26
C LYS A 360 -19.54 -23.41 30.57
N LYS A 361 -20.78 -22.99 30.27
CA LYS A 361 -21.28 -21.65 30.60
C LYS A 361 -21.08 -21.34 32.09
N GLY A 362 -20.51 -20.17 32.39
CA GLY A 362 -20.18 -19.74 33.76
C GLY A 362 -19.06 -20.56 34.44
N GLY A 363 -18.44 -21.50 33.73
CA GLY A 363 -17.36 -22.34 34.23
C GLY A 363 -16.00 -21.65 34.30
N LEU A 364 -15.85 -20.47 33.69
CA LEU A 364 -14.65 -19.63 33.78
C LEU A 364 -14.99 -18.34 34.54
N LYS A 365 -14.19 -18.03 35.56
CA LYS A 365 -14.19 -16.74 36.26
C LYS A 365 -12.75 -16.24 36.33
N LEU A 366 -12.49 -15.09 35.72
CA LEU A 366 -11.19 -14.42 35.73
C LEU A 366 -11.28 -13.23 36.66
N TYR A 367 -10.33 -13.11 37.58
CA TYR A 367 -10.25 -12.01 38.53
C TYR A 367 -9.05 -11.11 38.19
N PRO A 368 -9.17 -9.79 38.37
CA PRO A 368 -8.04 -8.90 38.21
C PRO A 368 -7.08 -9.07 39.38
N VAL A 369 -5.80 -9.25 39.07
CA VAL A 369 -4.71 -9.36 40.04
C VAL A 369 -3.63 -8.35 39.66
N GLY A 370 -3.24 -7.51 40.59
CA GLY A 370 -2.24 -6.48 40.36
C GLY A 370 -2.21 -5.42 41.45
N PHE A 371 -1.48 -4.32 41.22
CA PHE A 371 -1.25 -3.29 42.23
C PHE A 371 -2.52 -2.48 42.49
N LEU A 372 -2.86 -2.26 43.77
CA LEU A 372 -4.02 -1.47 44.15
C LEU A 372 -3.64 0.00 44.31
N VAL A 373 -4.35 0.88 43.61
CA VAL A 373 -4.24 2.33 43.77
C VAL A 373 -5.60 2.89 44.16
N ARG A 374 -5.66 3.66 45.25
CA ARG A 374 -6.90 4.31 45.67
C ARG A 374 -7.41 5.24 44.57
N SER A 375 -8.66 5.10 44.19
CA SER A 375 -9.28 5.99 43.20
C SER A 375 -9.41 7.40 43.79
N GLN A 376 -9.10 8.39 42.96
CA GLN A 376 -9.24 9.81 43.27
C GLN A 376 -10.55 10.41 42.71
N SER A 377 -11.18 9.78 41.71
CA SER A 377 -12.36 10.32 41.03
C SER A 377 -13.03 9.29 40.11
N ASP A 378 -14.37 9.28 40.08
CA ASP A 378 -15.17 8.35 39.28
C ASP A 378 -14.96 8.47 37.76
N GLU A 379 -14.57 9.63 37.23
CA GLU A 379 -14.29 9.81 35.81
C GLU A 379 -13.03 9.07 35.34
N ARG A 380 -12.00 8.99 36.20
CA ARG A 380 -10.73 8.31 35.90
C ARG A 380 -10.82 6.79 36.01
N ASP A 381 -11.96 6.28 36.48
CA ASP A 381 -12.19 4.86 36.75
C ASP A 381 -12.89 4.14 35.59
N LYS A 382 -13.38 4.88 34.59
CA LYS A 382 -14.08 4.31 33.44
C LYS A 382 -13.22 3.29 32.70
N GLY A 383 -13.71 2.06 32.61
CA GLY A 383 -13.04 0.96 31.91
C GLY A 383 -11.89 0.30 32.68
N LYS A 384 -11.72 0.61 33.98
CA LYS A 384 -10.70 -0.01 34.84
C LYS A 384 -11.31 -1.08 35.74
N ALA A 385 -10.48 -2.00 36.20
CA ALA A 385 -10.87 -2.96 37.26
C ALA A 385 -10.91 -2.24 38.61
N ILE A 386 -12.09 -2.21 39.25
CA ILE A 386 -12.31 -1.46 40.51
C ILE A 386 -12.77 -2.41 41.60
N VAL A 387 -11.99 -2.53 42.67
CA VAL A 387 -12.38 -3.16 43.92
C VAL A 387 -13.05 -2.11 44.81
N LYS A 388 -14.23 -2.42 45.35
CA LYS A 388 -15.01 -1.50 46.19
C LYS A 388 -15.02 -2.01 47.62
N HIS A 389 -14.95 -1.11 48.58
CA HIS A 389 -15.28 -1.41 49.97
C HIS A 389 -16.73 -0.97 50.25
N SER A 390 -17.62 -1.91 50.58
CA SER A 390 -19.05 -1.67 50.72
C SER A 390 -19.39 -0.70 51.84
N ASP A 391 -18.64 -0.71 52.93
CA ASP A 391 -19.03 0.01 54.15
C ASP A 391 -18.46 1.44 54.18
N SER A 392 -17.28 1.64 53.60
CA SER A 392 -16.60 2.95 53.57
C SER A 392 -16.76 3.68 52.24
N GLY A 393 -17.29 3.01 51.21
CA GLY A 393 -17.39 3.55 49.86
C GLY A 393 -16.06 3.74 49.14
N PHE A 394 -14.93 3.31 49.71
CA PHE A 394 -13.62 3.41 49.06
C PHE A 394 -13.55 2.55 47.80
N LYS A 395 -12.90 3.08 46.77
CA LYS A 395 -12.66 2.41 45.49
C LYS A 395 -11.16 2.29 45.26
N PHE A 396 -10.72 1.12 44.83
CA PHE A 396 -9.33 0.84 44.48
C PHE A 396 -9.26 0.35 43.04
N VAL A 397 -8.45 1.00 42.23
CA VAL A 397 -8.14 0.59 40.86
C VAL A 397 -7.07 -0.49 40.92
N VAL A 398 -7.33 -1.64 40.29
CA VAL A 398 -6.34 -2.70 40.09
C VAL A 398 -5.55 -2.39 38.82
N GLN A 399 -4.26 -2.10 38.97
CA GLN A 399 -3.35 -1.89 37.85
C GLN A 399 -2.77 -3.23 37.37
N PRO A 400 -2.74 -3.49 36.06
CA PRO A 400 -2.16 -4.71 35.53
C PRO A 400 -0.66 -4.78 35.85
N PRO A 401 -0.12 -5.98 36.15
CA PRO A 401 1.33 -6.15 36.23
C PRO A 401 1.95 -5.86 34.86
N ARG A 402 3.16 -5.31 34.86
CA ARG A 402 3.94 -5.14 33.64
C ARG A 402 4.30 -6.53 33.12
N VAL A 403 3.88 -6.86 31.90
CA VAL A 403 4.23 -8.12 31.27
C VAL A 403 5.53 -7.95 30.48
N GLU A 404 6.55 -8.67 30.90
CA GLU A 404 7.77 -8.90 30.13
C GLU A 404 7.85 -10.40 29.88
N LEU A 405 7.90 -10.82 28.61
CA LEU A 405 7.90 -12.23 28.21
C LEU A 405 9.25 -12.93 28.52
N GLU A 406 10.05 -12.35 29.42
CA GLU A 406 11.24 -12.95 30.00
C GLU A 406 10.87 -13.69 31.30
N ALA A 407 11.31 -14.94 31.43
CA ALA A 407 10.99 -15.78 32.58
C ALA A 407 11.38 -15.11 33.91
N GLY A 408 10.45 -15.14 34.89
CA GLY A 408 10.71 -14.74 36.27
C GLY A 408 10.58 -13.24 36.60
N LYS A 409 10.29 -12.37 35.62
CA LYS A 409 10.12 -10.91 35.85
C LYS A 409 8.67 -10.43 35.79
N SER A 410 7.74 -11.26 35.33
CA SER A 410 6.35 -10.85 35.12
C SER A 410 5.34 -11.94 35.47
N CYS A 411 4.06 -11.56 35.45
CA CYS A 411 2.94 -12.47 35.66
C CYS A 411 1.86 -12.26 34.61
N LEU A 412 1.39 -13.37 34.04
CA LEU A 412 0.24 -13.42 33.16
C LEU A 412 -1.03 -13.44 34.00
N VAL A 413 -1.78 -12.33 33.93
CA VAL A 413 -3.06 -12.20 34.61
C VAL A 413 -4.18 -12.24 33.57
N PRO A 414 -4.89 -13.37 33.43
CA PRO A 414 -5.85 -13.59 32.35
C PRO A 414 -6.89 -12.46 32.19
N TYR A 415 -7.35 -11.87 33.30
CA TYR A 415 -8.33 -10.80 33.29
C TYR A 415 -7.94 -9.63 32.38
N PHE A 416 -6.66 -9.24 32.40
CA PHE A 416 -6.15 -8.10 31.61
C PHE A 416 -5.83 -8.45 30.16
N TRP A 417 -5.92 -9.73 29.79
CA TRP A 417 -5.65 -10.25 28.44
C TRP A 417 -6.93 -10.47 27.63
N VAL A 418 -8.10 -10.46 28.27
CA VAL A 418 -9.38 -10.46 27.57
C VAL A 418 -9.55 -9.11 26.88
N GLN A 419 -9.70 -9.12 25.56
CA GLN A 419 -9.83 -7.88 24.78
C GLN A 419 -11.29 -7.38 24.76
N PRO A 420 -11.51 -6.06 24.74
CA PRO A 420 -12.82 -5.50 24.51
C PRO A 420 -13.27 -5.75 23.06
N SER A 421 -14.51 -6.17 22.87
CA SER A 421 -15.17 -6.31 21.57
C SER A 421 -16.30 -5.29 21.44
N ALA A 422 -16.45 -4.73 20.24
CA ALA A 422 -17.60 -3.90 19.85
C ALA A 422 -18.75 -4.73 19.25
N GLY A 423 -18.51 -6.02 18.98
CA GLY A 423 -19.48 -6.96 18.42
C GLY A 423 -19.81 -8.07 19.40
N GLU A 424 -19.81 -9.31 18.92
CA GLU A 424 -20.05 -10.47 19.78
C GLU A 424 -18.94 -10.59 20.86
N SER A 425 -19.38 -10.72 22.10
CA SER A 425 -18.57 -11.01 23.28
C SER A 425 -18.89 -12.42 23.76
N ASN A 426 -17.97 -13.11 24.42
CA ASN A 426 -18.26 -14.38 25.11
C ASN A 426 -18.00 -14.29 26.62
N MET A 427 -17.48 -13.16 27.08
CA MET A 427 -17.27 -12.81 28.49
C MET A 427 -18.18 -11.65 28.91
N GLU A 428 -18.67 -11.71 30.15
CA GLU A 428 -19.44 -10.65 30.80
C GLU A 428 -18.84 -10.27 32.16
N HIS A 429 -19.05 -9.02 32.57
CA HIS A 429 -18.63 -8.52 33.88
C HIS A 429 -19.55 -9.04 34.98
N GLY A 430 -18.98 -9.39 36.11
CA GLY A 430 -19.69 -9.70 37.35
C GLY A 430 -18.99 -9.07 38.55
N GLU A 431 -19.66 -9.06 39.70
CA GLU A 431 -19.11 -8.63 40.98
C GLU A 431 -19.35 -9.73 42.02
N THR A 432 -18.34 -10.03 42.84
CA THR A 432 -18.43 -10.97 43.97
C THR A 432 -18.08 -10.23 45.25
N ALA A 433 -18.96 -10.31 46.25
CA ALA A 433 -18.65 -9.88 47.60
C ALA A 433 -17.83 -10.95 48.32
N ILE A 434 -16.78 -10.54 49.03
CA ILE A 434 -15.95 -11.47 49.79
C ILE A 434 -16.66 -11.80 51.11
N ALA A 435 -16.98 -13.07 51.34
CA ALA A 435 -17.66 -13.50 52.57
C ALA A 435 -16.89 -13.06 53.83
N GLY A 436 -17.59 -12.42 54.77
CA GLY A 436 -17.00 -11.90 56.01
C GLY A 436 -16.13 -10.66 55.84
N LYS A 437 -16.06 -10.05 54.65
CA LYS A 437 -15.35 -8.80 54.39
C LYS A 437 -16.24 -7.85 53.61
N SER A 438 -16.14 -6.57 53.91
CA SER A 438 -16.89 -5.52 53.24
C SER A 438 -16.26 -5.13 51.90
N ILE A 439 -15.85 -6.11 51.09
CA ILE A 439 -15.10 -5.93 49.84
C ILE A 439 -15.86 -6.59 48.69
N VAL A 440 -16.04 -5.85 47.60
CA VAL A 440 -16.64 -6.29 46.35
C VAL A 440 -15.59 -6.24 45.24
N VAL A 441 -15.37 -7.38 44.58
CA VAL A 441 -14.33 -7.56 43.55
C VAL A 441 -14.99 -7.84 42.20
N PRO A 442 -14.57 -7.16 41.12
CA PRO A 442 -15.07 -7.42 39.78
C PRO A 442 -14.40 -8.68 39.20
N PHE A 443 -15.10 -9.37 38.32
CA PHE A 443 -14.57 -10.52 37.59
C PHE A 443 -15.18 -10.61 36.20
N LEU A 444 -14.50 -11.30 35.29
CA LEU A 444 -15.04 -11.68 33.98
C LEU A 444 -15.48 -13.13 34.04
N LYS A 445 -16.67 -13.43 33.53
CA LYS A 445 -17.16 -14.81 33.40
C LYS A 445 -17.69 -15.09 32.01
N ASN A 446 -17.60 -16.33 31.57
CA ASN A 446 -18.10 -16.68 30.25
C ASN A 446 -19.65 -16.77 30.23
N LYS A 447 -20.27 -16.05 29.29
CA LYS A 447 -21.73 -15.96 29.14
C LYS A 447 -22.34 -17.17 28.42
N ALA A 448 -21.52 -17.86 27.63
CA ALA A 448 -21.87 -19.05 26.86
C ALA A 448 -20.80 -20.14 27.04
N LYS A 449 -21.06 -21.35 26.54
CA LYS A 449 -20.05 -22.40 26.45
C LYS A 449 -18.93 -21.90 25.53
N LEU A 450 -17.68 -21.95 26.00
CA LEU A 450 -16.51 -21.64 25.19
C LEU A 450 -16.04 -22.91 24.49
N VAL A 451 -15.70 -22.80 23.21
CA VAL A 451 -15.08 -23.88 22.44
C VAL A 451 -13.57 -23.73 22.46
N ALA A 452 -12.83 -24.84 22.44
CA ALA A 452 -11.37 -24.79 22.28
C ALA A 452 -10.97 -23.99 21.01
N GLY A 453 -10.00 -23.11 21.14
CA GLY A 453 -9.56 -22.17 20.10
C GLY A 453 -10.31 -20.82 20.09
N GLU A 454 -11.42 -20.70 20.83
CA GLU A 454 -12.21 -19.46 20.83
C GLU A 454 -11.50 -18.34 21.62
N GLN A 455 -11.39 -17.15 21.04
CA GLN A 455 -10.81 -15.98 21.70
C GLN A 455 -11.75 -15.46 22.78
N LEU A 456 -11.25 -15.16 23.97
CA LEU A 456 -12.05 -14.53 25.01
C LEU A 456 -12.15 -13.02 24.74
N LEU A 457 -13.40 -12.55 24.65
CA LEU A 457 -13.76 -11.19 24.33
C LEU A 457 -14.86 -10.71 25.28
N PHE A 458 -14.70 -9.53 25.86
CA PHE A 458 -15.73 -8.92 26.71
C PHE A 458 -16.39 -7.72 26.03
N GLU A 459 -17.66 -7.49 26.32
CA GLU A 459 -18.38 -6.34 25.76
C GLU A 459 -17.90 -5.03 26.39
N ARG A 460 -17.45 -4.09 25.56
CA ARG A 460 -17.05 -2.78 26.04
C ARG A 460 -18.28 -2.03 26.55
N LEU A 461 -18.36 -1.79 27.87
CA LEU A 461 -19.37 -0.89 28.43
C LEU A 461 -19.27 0.47 27.73
N PRO A 462 -20.36 1.01 27.15
CA PRO A 462 -20.30 2.28 26.44
C PRO A 462 -19.83 3.38 27.39
N ALA A 463 -19.02 4.31 26.87
CA ALA A 463 -18.45 5.40 27.65
C ALA A 463 -19.56 6.21 28.32
N GLY A 464 -19.80 5.98 29.62
CA GLY A 464 -20.87 6.63 30.39
C GLY A 464 -21.88 5.69 31.03
N ALA A 465 -21.88 4.39 30.76
CA ALA A 465 -22.73 3.44 31.47
C ALA A 465 -22.15 3.10 32.86
N ASN A 466 -22.80 3.61 33.90
CA ASN A 466 -22.53 3.22 35.29
C ASN A 466 -22.93 1.74 35.48
N PRO A 467 -22.08 0.88 36.09
CA PRO A 467 -22.40 -0.54 36.32
C PRO A 467 -23.47 -0.78 37.41
N GLY A 468 -24.24 0.25 37.79
CA GLY A 468 -25.18 0.22 38.93
C GLY A 468 -26.67 0.28 38.59
N LYS A 469 -27.07 0.31 37.30
CA LYS A 469 -28.50 0.24 36.95
C LYS A 469 -28.80 -1.08 36.25
N GLY A 470 -29.01 -2.10 37.08
CA GLY A 470 -29.60 -3.36 36.64
C GLY A 470 -30.89 -3.09 35.87
N ALA A 471 -31.05 -3.85 34.79
CA ALA A 471 -32.30 -3.98 34.06
C ALA A 471 -33.43 -4.21 35.07
N LYS A 472 -34.38 -3.26 35.14
CA LYS A 472 -35.67 -3.51 35.78
C LYS A 472 -36.26 -4.74 35.10
N ARG A 473 -36.39 -5.83 35.86
CA ARG A 473 -37.27 -6.95 35.54
C ARG A 473 -38.63 -6.35 35.16
N LYS A 474 -39.06 -6.54 33.91
CA LYS A 474 -40.48 -6.43 33.59
C LYS A 474 -41.15 -7.61 34.28
N ALA A 475 -42.04 -7.28 35.21
CA ALA A 475 -43.11 -8.17 35.65
C ALA A 475 -44.08 -8.41 34.48
#